data_AF-A0A936KWI3-F1
#
_entry.id   AF-A0A936KWI3-F1
#
_cell.length_a   1.000
_cell.length_b   1.000
_cell.length_c   1.000
_cell.angle_alpha   90.00
_cell.angle_beta   90.00
_cell.angle_gamma   90.00
#
_symmetry.space_group_name_H-M   'P 1'
#
loop_
_entity.id
_entity.type
_entity.pdbx_description
1 polymer ?
#
loop_
_entity_poly.entity_id
_entity_poly.type
_entity_poly.pdbx_seq_one_letter_code
_entity_poly.pdbx_strand_id
1 'polypeptide(L)'
;MKLLFKTFFFILLSSVISACSSLGKGMVEGFLENQNEADTRVCEIWGKAFGGLAPYLDNKVGKMKVLMVHGVGDHLPGYSTQFVEKLAKELDLPVMSSQYKNITLTSRIDDSKNLGNLRVTRFLSKNRSKEFMFYELTWSAITAKQKEVLAYDNSGEYSFRRAEINDLMKFLWNDTGPDPIIYLGESREDILISFAQSFCWMIKSDWDNLPNGISQSCSFNDDNLANNLTVDRYAFVSHSLGSRITIDGLQRIASLIDKRDADFREALKHKKIPIFMMSNQLPMLQLGRKLPEVSNQKQSYCRAEGENYENRMLAGTPIIAFSDPNDLLSYAIPSGFVDKYLDSRLCTDVTNININVAKIINAFNFGKVANPLDAHIGYDNDDRVIALIAKGIGNNRTSKKVSERCQWVETID
;
A
#
# COMPACT_ATOMS: atom_id res chain seq x y z
N MET A 1 -70.02 30.00 -3.76
CA MET A 1 -68.58 30.31 -3.66
C MET A 1 -67.72 29.28 -2.91
N LYS A 2 -68.28 28.20 -2.32
CA LYS A 2 -67.51 27.15 -1.60
C LYS A 2 -67.27 25.85 -2.39
N LEU A 3 -67.88 25.67 -3.57
CA LEU A 3 -67.75 24.45 -4.38
C LEU A 3 -66.70 24.55 -5.50
N LEU A 4 -66.38 25.76 -5.97
CA LEU A 4 -65.38 26.00 -7.04
C LEU A 4 -63.92 25.95 -6.56
N PHE A 5 -63.67 26.10 -5.25
CA PHE A 5 -62.32 26.05 -4.67
C PHE A 5 -61.80 24.63 -4.41
N LYS A 6 -62.67 23.62 -4.32
CA LYS A 6 -62.26 22.22 -4.08
C LYS A 6 -61.77 21.52 -5.34
N THR A 7 -62.30 21.87 -6.51
CA THR A 7 -61.93 21.24 -7.78
C THR A 7 -60.59 21.74 -8.32
N PHE A 8 -60.22 22.99 -8.04
CA PHE A 8 -58.95 23.57 -8.50
C PHE A 8 -57.74 23.05 -7.70
N PHE A 9 -57.93 22.68 -6.43
CA PHE A 9 -56.86 22.16 -5.56
C PHE A 9 -56.46 20.71 -5.92
N PHE A 10 -57.37 19.93 -6.51
CA PHE A 10 -57.08 18.54 -6.92
C PHE A 10 -56.34 18.44 -8.26
N ILE A 11 -56.46 19.46 -9.13
CA ILE A 11 -55.77 19.50 -10.44
C ILE A 11 -54.34 20.03 -10.30
N LEU A 12 -54.05 20.87 -9.29
CA LEU A 12 -52.69 21.36 -9.03
C LEU A 12 -51.81 20.34 -8.30
N LEU A 13 -52.40 19.39 -7.56
CA LEU A 13 -51.66 18.38 -6.80
C LEU A 13 -51.20 17.19 -7.67
N SER A 14 -51.85 16.97 -8.81
CA SER A 14 -51.53 15.87 -9.73
C SER A 14 -50.39 16.20 -10.71
N SER A 15 -50.07 17.47 -10.93
CA SER A 15 -48.96 17.93 -11.78
C SER A 15 -47.60 18.01 -11.06
N VAL A 16 -47.58 18.00 -9.72
CA VAL A 16 -46.34 18.01 -8.92
C VAL A 16 -45.76 16.60 -8.76
N ILE A 17 -46.60 15.55 -8.83
CA ILE A 17 -46.16 14.16 -8.62
C ILE A 17 -45.54 13.56 -9.90
N SER A 18 -45.88 14.08 -11.08
CA SER A 18 -45.26 13.70 -12.36
C SER A 18 -43.90 14.36 -12.62
N ALA A 19 -43.53 15.40 -11.87
CA ALA A 19 -42.25 16.10 -12.01
C ALA A 19 -41.11 15.46 -11.19
N CYS A 20 -41.44 14.66 -10.16
CA CYS A 20 -40.43 13.94 -9.37
C CYS A 20 -40.02 12.59 -9.98
N SER A 21 -40.83 12.01 -10.87
CA SER A 21 -40.49 10.76 -11.55
C SER A 21 -39.52 10.96 -12.72
N SER A 22 -39.46 12.14 -13.34
CA SER A 22 -38.55 12.43 -14.47
C SER A 22 -37.13 12.80 -14.03
N LEU A 23 -36.98 13.50 -12.89
CA LEU A 23 -35.67 13.80 -12.30
C LEU A 23 -34.95 12.54 -11.81
N GLY A 24 -35.67 11.64 -11.14
CA GLY A 24 -35.12 10.35 -10.72
C GLY A 24 -34.74 9.45 -11.89
N LYS A 25 -35.53 9.46 -12.98
CA LYS A 25 -35.22 8.69 -14.19
C LYS A 25 -34.03 9.24 -14.95
N GLY A 26 -33.92 10.56 -15.13
CA GLY A 26 -32.79 11.20 -15.80
C GLY A 26 -31.47 11.08 -15.03
N MET A 27 -31.51 11.09 -13.69
CA MET A 27 -30.32 10.84 -12.86
C MET A 27 -29.88 9.37 -12.90
N VAL A 28 -30.83 8.43 -12.93
CA VAL A 28 -30.54 6.99 -13.03
C VAL A 28 -30.08 6.62 -14.44
N GLU A 29 -30.72 7.16 -15.48
CA GLU A 29 -30.31 6.98 -16.88
C GLU A 29 -28.94 7.62 -17.15
N GLY A 30 -28.65 8.83 -16.65
CA GLY A 30 -27.31 9.43 -16.74
C GLY A 30 -26.23 8.70 -15.93
N PHE A 31 -26.60 8.06 -14.82
CA PHE A 31 -25.68 7.19 -14.06
C PHE A 31 -25.44 5.86 -14.78
N LEU A 32 -26.46 5.29 -15.44
CA LEU A 32 -26.36 4.06 -16.21
C LEU A 32 -25.66 4.25 -17.55
N GLU A 33 -25.84 5.39 -18.24
CA GLU A 33 -25.12 5.75 -19.46
C GLU A 33 -23.62 5.92 -19.19
N ASN A 34 -23.24 6.51 -18.04
CA ASN A 34 -21.84 6.59 -17.59
C ASN A 34 -21.20 5.24 -17.23
N GLN A 35 -21.98 4.17 -17.05
CA GLN A 35 -21.43 2.81 -16.89
C GLN A 35 -21.20 2.09 -18.22
N ASN A 36 -21.82 2.56 -19.30
CA ASN A 36 -21.67 1.99 -20.65
C ASN A 36 -20.55 2.64 -21.48
N GLU A 37 -19.90 3.69 -20.96
CA GLU A 37 -18.70 4.23 -21.59
C GLU A 37 -17.52 3.25 -21.43
N ALA A 38 -16.83 2.97 -22.55
CA ALA A 38 -15.65 2.13 -22.55
C ALA A 38 -14.59 2.69 -21.60
N ASP A 39 -14.05 1.85 -20.70
CA ASP A 39 -12.97 2.26 -19.81
C ASP A 39 -11.72 2.62 -20.63
N THR A 40 -11.37 3.90 -20.67
CA THR A 40 -10.24 4.43 -21.46
C THR A 40 -8.93 4.53 -20.67
N ARG A 41 -8.93 4.14 -19.40
CA ARG A 41 -7.77 4.25 -18.51
C ARG A 41 -6.60 3.40 -19.03
N VAL A 42 -5.43 4.01 -19.18
CA VAL A 42 -4.20 3.37 -19.67
C VAL A 42 -3.57 2.49 -18.59
N CYS A 43 -2.87 1.44 -19.03
CA CYS A 43 -2.00 0.61 -18.20
C CYS A 43 -0.81 0.17 -19.06
N GLU A 44 0.39 0.60 -18.70
CA GLU A 44 1.65 0.30 -19.40
C GLU A 44 2.68 -0.17 -18.38
N ILE A 45 3.39 -1.24 -18.72
CA ILE A 45 4.32 -1.94 -17.82
C ILE A 45 5.67 -2.03 -18.52
N TRP A 46 6.73 -1.56 -17.85
CA TRP A 46 8.11 -1.71 -18.29
C TRP A 46 8.93 -2.37 -17.20
N GLY A 47 9.45 -3.55 -17.50
CA GLY A 47 10.23 -4.32 -16.54
C GLY A 47 10.21 -5.81 -16.85
N LYS A 48 10.80 -6.57 -15.94
CA LYS A 48 10.83 -8.03 -16.00
C LYS A 48 9.46 -8.63 -15.68
N ALA A 49 9.23 -9.86 -16.14
CA ALA A 49 8.11 -10.65 -15.69
C ALA A 49 8.17 -10.87 -14.17
N PHE A 50 7.02 -10.91 -13.51
CA PHE A 50 6.92 -11.22 -12.09
C PHE A 50 5.66 -12.04 -11.80
N GLY A 51 5.73 -12.95 -10.82
CA GLY A 51 4.68 -13.94 -10.57
C GLY A 51 3.48 -13.47 -9.72
N GLY A 52 3.55 -12.27 -9.13
CA GLY A 52 2.60 -11.84 -8.09
C GLY A 52 2.69 -12.71 -6.82
N LEU A 53 1.61 -12.74 -6.03
CA LEU A 53 1.52 -13.50 -4.78
C LEU A 53 1.04 -14.95 -4.97
N ALA A 54 0.22 -15.22 -5.98
CA ALA A 54 -0.47 -16.49 -6.18
C ALA A 54 0.44 -17.73 -6.27
N PRO A 55 1.62 -17.69 -6.92
CA PRO A 55 2.52 -18.85 -6.96
C PRO A 55 2.96 -19.33 -5.58
N TYR A 56 3.04 -18.42 -4.60
CA TYR A 56 3.50 -18.74 -3.25
C TYR A 56 2.43 -19.39 -2.38
N LEU A 57 1.15 -19.28 -2.75
CA LEU A 57 0.04 -19.93 -2.04
C LEU A 57 0.02 -21.45 -2.23
N ASP A 58 0.74 -21.96 -3.23
CA ASP A 58 0.85 -23.40 -3.49
C ASP A 58 1.97 -24.06 -2.66
N ASN A 59 2.67 -23.30 -1.81
CA ASN A 59 3.67 -23.82 -0.89
C ASN A 59 3.01 -24.71 0.17
N LYS A 60 3.38 -25.99 0.20
CA LYS A 60 2.84 -26.97 1.16
C LYS A 60 3.45 -26.86 2.56
N VAL A 61 4.63 -26.26 2.67
CA VAL A 61 5.41 -26.22 3.92
C VAL A 61 5.28 -24.87 4.61
N GLY A 62 5.43 -23.78 3.86
CA GLY A 62 5.36 -22.41 4.38
C GLY A 62 4.12 -21.65 3.94
N LYS A 63 3.97 -20.43 4.47
CA LYS A 63 2.83 -19.55 4.25
C LYS A 63 3.21 -18.32 3.42
N MET A 64 2.23 -17.71 2.76
CA MET A 64 2.39 -16.38 2.14
C MET A 64 1.96 -15.32 3.15
N LYS A 65 2.87 -14.42 3.49
CA LYS A 65 2.67 -13.34 4.46
C LYS A 65 2.95 -11.98 3.82
N VAL A 66 2.03 -11.03 3.96
CA VAL A 66 2.16 -9.68 3.36
C VAL A 66 2.06 -8.64 4.45
N LEU A 67 3.00 -7.69 4.50
CA LEU A 67 2.90 -6.50 5.34
C LEU A 67 2.53 -5.27 4.50
N MET A 68 1.43 -4.62 4.86
CA MET A 68 1.01 -3.34 4.31
C MET A 68 1.45 -2.17 5.18
N VAL A 69 2.08 -1.19 4.56
CA VAL A 69 2.56 0.04 5.19
C VAL A 69 1.89 1.24 4.51
N HIS A 70 1.02 1.95 5.24
CA HIS A 70 0.38 3.15 4.72
C HIS A 70 1.34 4.32 4.59
N GLY A 71 0.91 5.32 3.82
CA GLY A 71 1.58 6.60 3.66
C GLY A 71 1.06 7.65 4.63
N VAL A 72 0.94 8.88 4.15
CA VAL A 72 0.51 10.04 4.94
C VAL A 72 -0.96 9.94 5.38
N GLY A 73 -1.31 10.64 6.44
CA GLY A 73 -2.65 10.74 7.00
C GLY A 73 -2.86 9.89 8.25
N ASP A 74 -3.85 10.27 9.04
CA ASP A 74 -4.27 9.48 10.20
C ASP A 74 -5.07 8.25 9.76
N HIS A 75 -4.66 7.08 10.23
CA HIS A 75 -5.26 5.82 9.86
C HIS A 75 -5.70 5.06 11.12
N LEU A 76 -6.85 4.40 11.02
CA LEU A 76 -7.33 3.46 12.03
C LEU A 76 -7.08 2.02 11.57
N PRO A 77 -6.85 1.06 12.50
CA PRO A 77 -6.74 -0.34 12.14
C PRO A 77 -7.99 -0.82 11.37
N GLY A 78 -7.77 -1.41 10.20
CA GLY A 78 -8.79 -1.81 9.23
C GLY A 78 -8.85 -0.94 7.98
N TYR A 79 -8.02 0.10 7.83
CA TYR A 79 -8.01 0.98 6.66
C TYR A 79 -7.79 0.21 5.34
N SER A 80 -7.08 -0.92 5.37
CA SER A 80 -6.79 -1.74 4.20
C SER A 80 -7.86 -2.79 3.86
N THR A 81 -8.99 -2.81 4.58
CA THR A 81 -10.00 -3.89 4.47
C THR A 81 -10.48 -4.08 3.04
N GLN A 82 -10.83 -2.98 2.35
CA GLN A 82 -11.31 -3.04 0.97
C GLN A 82 -10.26 -3.64 0.02
N PHE A 83 -9.01 -3.21 0.15
CA PHE A 83 -7.89 -3.73 -0.63
C PHE A 83 -7.68 -5.23 -0.40
N VAL A 84 -7.59 -5.66 0.86
CA VAL A 84 -7.29 -7.06 1.19
C VAL A 84 -8.43 -8.00 0.82
N GLU A 85 -9.69 -7.55 0.89
CA GLU A 85 -10.84 -8.35 0.43
C GLU A 85 -10.83 -8.55 -1.08
N LYS A 86 -10.54 -7.50 -1.85
CA LYS A 86 -10.36 -7.61 -3.31
C LYS A 86 -9.18 -8.51 -3.67
N LEU A 87 -8.06 -8.38 -2.95
CA LEU A 87 -6.88 -9.22 -3.13
C LEU A 87 -7.18 -10.69 -2.81
N ALA A 88 -7.84 -10.98 -1.70
CA ALA A 88 -8.23 -12.34 -1.31
C ALA A 88 -9.19 -12.96 -2.34
N LYS A 89 -10.11 -12.17 -2.90
CA LYS A 89 -10.99 -12.59 -3.99
C LYS A 89 -10.19 -12.94 -5.25
N GLU A 90 -9.26 -12.08 -5.67
CA GLU A 90 -8.43 -12.35 -6.85
C GLU A 90 -7.50 -13.55 -6.67
N LEU A 91 -7.09 -13.85 -5.43
CA LEU A 91 -6.28 -15.02 -5.05
C LEU A 91 -7.09 -16.31 -4.81
N ASP A 92 -8.41 -16.30 -5.01
CA ASP A 92 -9.32 -17.43 -4.76
C ASP A 92 -9.30 -17.95 -3.31
N LEU A 93 -9.29 -17.02 -2.35
CA LEU A 93 -9.30 -17.30 -0.90
C LEU A 93 -10.61 -16.86 -0.24
N PRO A 94 -11.73 -17.58 -0.47
CA PRO A 94 -13.08 -17.12 -0.10
C PRO A 94 -13.38 -17.22 1.41
N VAL A 95 -12.44 -17.64 2.24
CA VAL A 95 -12.69 -17.80 3.68
C VAL A 95 -11.70 -17.01 4.49
N MET A 96 -12.23 -16.21 5.40
CA MET A 96 -11.48 -15.44 6.37
C MET A 96 -11.69 -16.00 7.79
N SER A 97 -10.67 -15.89 8.65
CA SER A 97 -10.87 -16.04 10.09
C SER A 97 -11.87 -15.01 10.60
N SER A 98 -12.75 -15.40 11.53
CA SER A 98 -13.77 -14.49 12.09
C SER A 98 -13.19 -13.39 12.98
N GLN A 99 -12.02 -13.65 13.59
CA GLN A 99 -11.32 -12.70 14.45
C GLN A 99 -10.06 -12.19 13.77
N TYR A 100 -9.76 -10.92 14.03
CA TYR A 100 -8.47 -10.30 13.75
C TYR A 100 -7.54 -10.48 14.94
N LYS A 101 -6.23 -10.51 14.70
CA LYS A 101 -5.23 -10.33 15.76
C LYS A 101 -4.76 -8.89 15.78
N ASN A 102 -4.75 -8.27 16.94
CA ASN A 102 -4.19 -6.93 17.13
C ASN A 102 -3.04 -6.98 18.13
N ILE A 103 -1.94 -6.36 17.79
CA ILE A 103 -0.75 -6.23 18.62
C ILE A 103 -0.37 -4.76 18.64
N THR A 104 -0.48 -4.13 19.81
CA THR A 104 0.04 -2.77 20.02
C THR A 104 1.55 -2.84 20.12
N LEU A 105 2.24 -2.11 19.26
CA LEU A 105 3.69 -2.06 19.20
C LEU A 105 4.19 -1.02 20.21
N THR A 106 5.18 -1.38 21.01
CA THR A 106 5.72 -0.52 22.06
C THR A 106 7.25 -0.43 22.01
N SER A 107 7.84 0.57 22.66
CA SER A 107 9.30 0.62 22.80
C SER A 107 9.76 -0.44 23.81
N ARG A 108 10.97 -0.97 23.61
CA ARG A 108 11.62 -1.88 24.58
C ARG A 108 12.10 -1.19 25.84
N ILE A 109 12.43 0.10 25.70
CA ILE A 109 12.97 0.90 26.80
C ILE A 109 11.81 1.51 27.59
N ASP A 110 10.69 1.77 26.92
CA ASP A 110 9.50 2.40 27.48
C ASP A 110 8.25 1.72 26.89
N ASP A 111 7.66 0.80 27.65
CA ASP A 111 6.48 0.04 27.25
C ASP A 111 5.21 0.90 27.16
N SER A 112 5.22 2.11 27.74
CA SER A 112 4.14 3.08 27.62
C SER A 112 4.13 3.80 26.27
N LYS A 113 5.28 3.84 25.58
CA LYS A 113 5.41 4.50 24.28
C LYS A 113 4.71 3.70 23.19
N ASN A 114 3.57 4.19 22.72
CA ASN A 114 2.81 3.61 21.62
C ASN A 114 3.51 3.88 20.27
N LEU A 115 3.94 2.81 19.59
CA LEU A 115 4.58 2.85 18.28
C LEU A 115 3.62 2.43 17.16
N GLY A 116 2.34 2.26 17.45
CA GLY A 116 1.31 1.88 16.47
C GLY A 116 0.66 0.53 16.76
N ASN A 117 -0.13 0.06 15.79
CA ASN A 117 -0.84 -1.21 15.87
C ASN A 117 -0.52 -2.09 14.66
N LEU A 118 -0.31 -3.37 14.91
CA LEU A 118 -0.21 -4.40 13.89
C LEU A 118 -1.48 -5.24 13.91
N ARG A 119 -2.31 -5.09 12.89
CA ARG A 119 -3.51 -5.90 12.70
C ARG A 119 -3.20 -7.05 11.74
N VAL A 120 -3.60 -8.27 12.08
CA VAL A 120 -3.38 -9.46 11.26
C VAL A 120 -4.70 -10.12 10.90
N THR A 121 -4.87 -10.41 9.61
CA THR A 121 -6.01 -11.11 9.02
C THR A 121 -5.54 -12.39 8.33
N ARG A 122 -6.31 -13.47 8.46
CA ARG A 122 -6.01 -14.77 7.83
C ARG A 122 -7.07 -15.11 6.80
N PHE A 123 -6.63 -15.46 5.60
CA PHE A 123 -7.46 -15.95 4.50
C PHE A 123 -7.03 -17.36 4.07
N LEU A 124 -8.01 -18.14 3.62
CA LEU A 124 -7.88 -19.56 3.32
C LEU A 124 -8.64 -19.91 2.05
N SER A 125 -8.13 -20.90 1.32
CA SER A 125 -8.89 -21.53 0.24
C SER A 125 -10.11 -22.28 0.81
N LYS A 126 -11.10 -22.56 -0.04
CA LYS A 126 -12.33 -23.29 0.34
C LYS A 126 -12.04 -24.64 0.99
N ASN A 127 -11.05 -25.37 0.49
CA ASN A 127 -10.60 -26.66 1.00
C ASN A 127 -9.52 -26.55 2.10
N ARG A 128 -9.19 -25.34 2.57
CA ARG A 128 -8.18 -25.06 3.61
C ARG A 128 -6.74 -25.49 3.26
N SER A 129 -6.45 -25.77 2.00
CA SER A 129 -5.11 -26.18 1.58
C SER A 129 -4.14 -25.02 1.34
N LYS A 130 -4.65 -23.80 1.13
CA LYS A 130 -3.86 -22.58 0.92
C LYS A 130 -4.16 -21.59 2.02
N GLU A 131 -3.13 -20.85 2.42
CA GLU A 131 -3.21 -19.89 3.51
C GLU A 131 -2.42 -18.62 3.19
N PHE A 132 -3.05 -17.49 3.49
CA PHE A 132 -2.53 -16.15 3.31
C PHE A 132 -2.72 -15.36 4.60
N MET A 133 -1.65 -14.74 5.10
CA MET A 133 -1.72 -13.85 6.25
C MET A 133 -1.37 -12.43 5.82
N PHE A 134 -2.26 -11.50 6.16
CA PHE A 134 -2.12 -10.10 5.84
C PHE A 134 -1.91 -9.31 7.13
N TYR A 135 -0.81 -8.57 7.18
CA TYR A 135 -0.39 -7.74 8.28
C TYR A 135 -0.57 -6.28 7.85
N GLU A 136 -1.28 -5.51 8.64
CA GLU A 136 -1.54 -4.09 8.42
C GLU A 136 -0.85 -3.31 9.54
N LEU A 137 0.15 -2.50 9.19
CA LEU A 137 0.78 -1.58 10.13
C LEU A 137 0.03 -0.24 10.08
N THR A 138 -0.37 0.24 11.26
CA THR A 138 -0.86 1.60 11.51
C THR A 138 0.11 2.32 12.43
N TRP A 139 0.84 3.30 11.93
CA TRP A 139 1.88 4.04 12.68
C TRP A 139 1.46 5.45 13.11
N SER A 140 0.25 5.90 12.75
CA SER A 140 -0.22 7.29 12.94
C SER A 140 -0.17 7.79 14.39
N ALA A 141 -0.24 6.89 15.38
CA ALA A 141 -0.06 7.22 16.80
C ALA A 141 1.27 7.96 17.09
N ILE A 142 2.32 7.70 16.29
CA ILE A 142 3.63 8.33 16.46
C ILE A 142 3.58 9.82 16.09
N THR A 143 2.85 10.21 15.05
CA THR A 143 2.84 11.59 14.54
C THR A 143 1.68 12.43 15.07
N ALA A 144 0.65 11.79 15.64
CA ALA A 144 -0.56 12.44 16.14
C ALA A 144 -0.28 13.68 16.99
N LYS A 145 0.61 13.57 17.99
CA LYS A 145 0.91 14.69 18.90
C LYS A 145 1.57 15.88 18.20
N GLN A 146 2.42 15.62 17.21
CA GLN A 146 3.08 16.70 16.45
C GLN A 146 2.10 17.40 15.51
N LYS A 147 1.11 16.67 14.97
CA LYS A 147 0.06 17.24 14.12
C LYS A 147 -0.90 18.17 14.87
N GLU A 148 -1.06 18.01 16.19
CA GLU A 148 -1.87 18.92 17.01
C GLU A 148 -1.43 20.40 16.92
N VAL A 149 -0.17 20.67 16.56
CA VAL A 149 0.32 22.04 16.34
C VAL A 149 -0.47 22.76 15.25
N LEU A 150 -1.05 22.04 14.29
CA LEU A 150 -1.89 22.61 13.22
C LEU A 150 -3.39 22.58 13.55
N ALA A 151 -3.79 22.05 14.72
CA ALA A 151 -5.20 21.93 15.08
C ALA A 151 -5.91 23.30 15.15
N TYR A 152 -5.19 24.38 15.47
CA TYR A 152 -5.74 25.74 15.47
C TYR A 152 -6.32 26.11 14.08
N ASP A 153 -5.72 25.61 13.00
CA ASP A 153 -6.08 25.95 11.62
C ASP A 153 -7.32 25.17 11.12
N ASN A 154 -7.69 24.11 11.83
CA ASN A 154 -8.93 23.35 11.64
C ASN A 154 -10.06 23.85 12.57
N SER A 155 -9.84 24.93 13.33
CA SER A 155 -10.77 25.41 14.35
C SER A 155 -11.56 26.65 13.91
N GLY A 156 -12.55 27.03 14.73
CA GLY A 156 -13.48 28.13 14.50
C GLY A 156 -12.85 29.53 14.39
N GLU A 157 -11.54 29.69 14.48
CA GLU A 157 -10.88 30.95 14.12
C GLU A 157 -10.70 31.13 12.60
N TYR A 158 -10.51 30.01 11.87
CA TYR A 158 -10.15 30.01 10.45
C TYR A 158 -11.14 29.22 9.57
N SER A 159 -11.64 28.07 10.04
CA SER A 159 -12.47 27.16 9.24
C SER A 159 -13.75 27.84 8.72
N PHE A 160 -14.47 28.58 9.57
CA PHE A 160 -15.71 29.28 9.17
C PHE A 160 -15.52 30.37 8.10
N ARG A 161 -14.29 30.82 7.89
CA ARG A 161 -13.96 31.84 6.88
C ARG A 161 -13.65 31.23 5.52
N ARG A 162 -13.46 29.92 5.43
CA ARG A 162 -13.16 29.22 4.18
C ARG A 162 -14.45 28.81 3.49
N ALA A 163 -14.42 28.81 2.16
CA ALA A 163 -15.44 28.09 1.39
C ALA A 163 -15.38 26.60 1.76
N GLU A 164 -16.52 25.93 1.77
CA GLU A 164 -16.66 24.55 2.27
C GLU A 164 -15.65 23.57 1.64
N ILE A 165 -15.48 23.64 0.32
CA ILE A 165 -14.53 22.78 -0.41
C ILE A 165 -13.08 23.09 -0.01
N ASN A 166 -12.74 24.36 0.19
CA ASN A 166 -11.39 24.76 0.61
C ASN A 166 -11.12 24.34 2.05
N ASP A 167 -12.12 24.38 2.92
CA ASP A 167 -11.98 23.93 4.30
C ASP A 167 -11.74 22.43 4.37
N LEU A 168 -12.50 21.64 3.59
CA LEU A 168 -12.28 20.20 3.46
C LEU A 168 -10.86 19.88 2.94
N MET A 169 -10.43 20.53 1.86
CA MET A 169 -9.08 20.35 1.33
C MET A 169 -8.00 20.72 2.35
N LYS A 170 -8.24 21.78 3.12
CA LYS A 170 -7.29 22.24 4.12
C LYS A 170 -7.20 21.30 5.32
N PHE A 171 -8.32 20.75 5.78
CA PHE A 171 -8.36 19.70 6.79
C PHE A 171 -7.53 18.48 6.35
N LEU A 172 -7.75 17.99 5.13
CA LEU A 172 -6.98 16.88 4.56
C LEU A 172 -5.48 17.21 4.46
N TRP A 173 -5.13 18.42 4.02
CA TRP A 173 -3.74 18.85 3.93
C TRP A 173 -3.08 18.96 5.30
N ASN A 174 -3.78 19.46 6.31
CA ASN A 174 -3.25 19.57 7.67
C ASN A 174 -3.07 18.19 8.33
N ASP A 175 -3.80 17.17 7.88
CA ASP A 175 -3.61 15.79 8.33
C ASP A 175 -2.46 15.06 7.60
N THR A 176 -2.35 15.26 6.28
CA THR A 176 -1.45 14.48 5.41
C THR A 176 -0.13 15.18 5.09
N GLY A 177 -0.17 16.49 4.86
CA GLY A 177 0.98 17.31 4.47
C GLY A 177 2.13 17.35 5.50
N PRO A 178 1.88 17.29 6.81
CA PRO A 178 2.95 17.29 7.81
C PRO A 178 3.73 15.99 7.89
N ASP A 179 3.15 14.85 7.51
CA ASP A 179 3.77 13.54 7.77
C ASP A 179 5.14 13.37 7.09
N PRO A 180 5.37 13.78 5.82
CA PRO A 180 6.69 13.76 5.23
C PRO A 180 7.71 14.65 5.96
N ILE A 181 7.26 15.78 6.52
CA ILE A 181 8.12 16.70 7.29
C ILE A 181 8.48 16.07 8.63
N ILE A 182 7.49 15.52 9.34
CA ILE A 182 7.68 14.80 10.60
C ILE A 182 8.62 13.60 10.40
N TYR A 183 8.47 12.88 9.29
CA TYR A 183 9.32 11.73 8.93
C TYR A 183 10.77 12.11 8.59
N LEU A 184 11.05 13.38 8.26
CA LEU A 184 12.42 13.87 8.13
C LEU A 184 13.04 14.27 9.49
N GLY A 185 12.23 14.38 10.55
CA GLY A 185 12.64 14.68 11.91
C GLY A 185 12.86 13.46 12.78
N GLU A 186 12.73 13.66 14.10
CA GLU A 186 13.04 12.65 15.14
C GLU A 186 12.12 11.42 15.08
N SER A 187 10.85 11.61 14.71
CA SER A 187 9.83 10.55 14.65
C SER A 187 10.13 9.47 13.61
N ARG A 188 11.07 9.74 12.70
CA ARG A 188 11.59 8.75 11.75
C ARG A 188 12.03 7.48 12.46
N GLU A 189 12.81 7.59 13.53
CA GLU A 189 13.34 6.42 14.22
C GLU A 189 12.23 5.56 14.82
N ASP A 190 11.22 6.18 15.42
CA ASP A 190 10.07 5.47 15.98
C ASP A 190 9.25 4.75 14.89
N ILE A 191 9.03 5.40 13.74
CA ILE A 191 8.33 4.79 12.59
C ILE A 191 9.14 3.60 12.05
N LEU A 192 10.46 3.71 11.98
CA LEU A 192 11.32 2.61 11.55
C LEU A 192 11.41 1.47 12.56
N ILE A 193 11.34 1.76 13.87
CA ILE A 193 11.21 0.75 14.91
C ILE A 193 9.85 0.04 14.76
N SER A 194 8.77 0.79 14.54
CA SER A 194 7.43 0.24 14.31
C SER A 194 7.43 -0.73 13.13
N PHE A 195 7.96 -0.32 11.97
CA PHE A 195 8.13 -1.18 10.81
C PHE A 195 8.95 -2.45 11.13
N ALA A 196 10.11 -2.30 11.78
CA ALA A 196 10.98 -3.43 12.10
C ALA A 196 10.29 -4.43 13.04
N GLN A 197 9.50 -3.94 14.00
CA GLN A 197 8.70 -4.79 14.87
C GLN A 197 7.57 -5.49 14.12
N SER A 198 6.90 -4.82 13.19
CA SER A 198 5.90 -5.46 12.32
C SER A 198 6.50 -6.59 11.49
N PHE A 199 7.67 -6.36 10.87
CA PHE A 199 8.38 -7.39 10.13
C PHE A 199 8.81 -8.55 11.03
N CYS A 200 9.29 -8.24 12.24
CA CYS A 200 9.62 -9.24 13.26
C CYS A 200 8.42 -10.12 13.62
N TRP A 201 7.26 -9.53 13.94
CA TRP A 201 6.05 -10.30 14.23
C TRP A 201 5.58 -11.15 13.04
N MET A 202 5.74 -10.64 11.82
CA MET A 202 5.41 -11.37 10.60
C MET A 202 6.26 -12.64 10.42
N ILE A 203 7.55 -12.58 10.76
CA ILE A 203 8.45 -13.74 10.63
C ILE A 203 8.45 -14.66 11.86
N LYS A 204 7.89 -14.20 13.00
CA LYS A 204 7.97 -14.89 14.29
C LYS A 204 7.11 -16.14 14.40
N SER A 205 5.86 -16.10 13.96
CA SER A 205 4.91 -17.19 14.21
C SER A 205 3.91 -17.38 13.06
N ASP A 206 3.23 -18.53 13.07
CA ASP A 206 2.04 -18.79 12.28
C ASP A 206 0.80 -18.15 12.91
N TRP A 207 -0.37 -18.33 12.28
CA TRP A 207 -1.61 -17.78 12.80
C TRP A 207 -1.88 -18.24 14.22
N ASP A 208 -1.80 -19.53 14.53
CA ASP A 208 -2.30 -20.06 15.81
C ASP A 208 -1.46 -19.54 17.01
N ASN A 209 -0.15 -19.35 16.82
CA ASN A 209 0.76 -18.90 17.87
C ASN A 209 0.94 -17.37 17.97
N LEU A 210 0.35 -16.58 17.07
CA LEU A 210 0.38 -15.12 17.19
C LEU A 210 -0.46 -14.64 18.39
N PRO A 211 0.00 -13.67 19.18
CA PRO A 211 -0.80 -13.12 20.25
C PRO A 211 -1.93 -12.22 19.71
N ASN A 212 -2.91 -11.93 20.57
CA ASN A 212 -4.00 -11.01 20.25
C ASN A 212 -4.36 -10.17 21.48
N GLY A 213 -4.58 -8.87 21.28
CA GLY A 213 -5.00 -7.94 22.34
C GLY A 213 -3.88 -7.62 23.33
N ILE A 214 -2.61 -7.72 22.90
CA ILE A 214 -1.45 -7.44 23.75
C ILE A 214 -0.76 -6.13 23.35
N SER A 215 -0.02 -5.55 24.29
CA SER A 215 0.93 -4.47 24.05
C SER A 215 2.34 -4.99 24.29
N GLN A 216 3.09 -5.22 23.22
CA GLN A 216 4.41 -5.84 23.35
C GLN A 216 5.31 -5.53 22.16
N SER A 217 6.58 -5.28 22.48
CA SER A 217 7.62 -5.16 21.46
C SER A 217 8.06 -6.51 20.88
N CYS A 218 8.38 -6.54 19.58
CA CYS A 218 9.03 -7.71 18.97
C CYS A 218 10.54 -7.52 18.92
N SER A 219 11.27 -8.62 19.08
CA SER A 219 12.70 -8.68 18.80
C SER A 219 13.05 -9.74 17.80
N PHE A 220 13.96 -9.38 16.90
CA PHE A 220 14.62 -10.40 16.11
C PHE A 220 15.33 -11.40 17.06
N ASN A 221 15.72 -11.03 18.30
CA ASN A 221 16.54 -11.87 19.21
C ASN A 221 15.77 -13.05 19.81
N ASP A 222 14.50 -13.22 19.46
CA ASP A 222 13.66 -14.30 19.97
C ASP A 222 13.93 -15.62 19.20
N ASP A 223 13.75 -16.77 19.85
CA ASP A 223 14.04 -18.09 19.28
C ASP A 223 13.12 -18.46 18.08
N ASN A 224 13.59 -19.36 17.20
CA ASN A 224 12.87 -19.95 16.04
C ASN A 224 12.60 -19.07 14.81
N LEU A 225 13.13 -17.86 14.70
CA LEU A 225 12.90 -17.02 13.52
C LEU A 225 13.48 -17.61 12.22
N ALA A 226 14.67 -18.23 12.28
CA ALA A 226 15.36 -18.72 11.08
C ALA A 226 14.59 -19.82 10.34
N ASN A 227 13.88 -20.70 11.07
CA ASN A 227 13.10 -21.78 10.48
C ASN A 227 11.88 -21.24 9.71
N ASN A 228 11.08 -20.39 10.36
CA ASN A 228 9.92 -19.76 9.74
C ASN A 228 10.34 -18.92 8.55
N LEU A 229 11.41 -18.15 8.73
CA LEU A 229 12.00 -17.38 7.66
C LEU A 229 12.31 -18.30 6.49
N THR A 230 12.99 -19.42 6.66
CA THR A 230 13.35 -20.36 5.57
C THR A 230 12.15 -20.88 4.77
N VAL A 231 11.06 -21.28 5.44
CA VAL A 231 9.93 -21.93 4.75
C VAL A 231 8.89 -20.95 4.20
N ASP A 232 8.66 -19.83 4.87
CA ASP A 232 7.64 -18.85 4.52
C ASP A 232 8.09 -17.94 3.36
N ARG A 233 7.09 -17.28 2.76
CA ARG A 233 7.25 -16.26 1.72
C ARG A 233 6.66 -14.96 2.20
N TYR A 234 7.40 -13.88 1.93
CA TYR A 234 7.10 -12.54 2.42
C TYR A 234 7.00 -11.59 1.24
N ALA A 235 6.11 -10.61 1.35
CA ALA A 235 6.07 -9.46 0.45
C ALA A 235 5.59 -8.22 1.21
N PHE A 236 5.86 -7.05 0.65
CA PHE A 236 5.37 -5.80 1.17
C PHE A 236 4.40 -5.15 0.19
N VAL A 237 3.38 -4.50 0.71
CA VAL A 237 2.55 -3.55 -0.02
C VAL A 237 2.75 -2.20 0.65
N SER A 238 2.98 -1.15 -0.10
CA SER A 238 3.14 0.18 0.46
C SER A 238 2.36 1.21 -0.33
N HIS A 239 1.91 2.26 0.34
CA HIS A 239 1.26 3.40 -0.32
C HIS A 239 2.01 4.70 -0.02
N SER A 240 2.24 5.56 -1.01
CA SER A 240 2.74 6.94 -0.79
C SER A 240 4.03 6.95 0.08
N LEU A 241 4.08 7.71 1.19
CA LEU A 241 5.20 7.74 2.15
C LEU A 241 5.62 6.34 2.66
N GLY A 242 4.70 5.37 2.69
CA GLY A 242 4.98 3.98 3.06
C GLY A 242 6.06 3.33 2.19
N SER A 243 6.23 3.76 0.93
CA SER A 243 7.30 3.30 0.05
C SER A 243 8.68 3.59 0.63
N ARG A 244 8.89 4.82 1.14
CA ARG A 244 10.15 5.24 1.77
C ARG A 244 10.34 4.60 3.14
N ILE A 245 9.28 4.47 3.94
CA ILE A 245 9.32 3.77 5.23
C ILE A 245 9.75 2.31 5.03
N THR A 246 9.20 1.63 4.03
CA THR A 246 9.52 0.22 3.74
C THR A 246 10.99 0.05 3.37
N ILE A 247 11.52 0.87 2.46
CA ILE A 247 12.94 0.79 2.07
C ILE A 247 13.86 1.17 3.24
N ASP A 248 13.58 2.29 3.94
CA ASP A 248 14.38 2.68 5.11
C ASP A 248 14.37 1.58 6.19
N GLY A 249 13.22 0.95 6.39
CA GLY A 249 13.04 -0.12 7.35
C GLY A 249 13.85 -1.36 7.00
N LEU A 250 13.86 -1.75 5.73
CA LEU A 250 14.73 -2.84 5.24
C LEU A 250 16.21 -2.48 5.34
N GLN A 251 16.60 -1.25 5.01
CA GLN A 251 17.97 -0.76 5.17
C GLN A 251 18.41 -0.74 6.64
N ARG A 252 17.50 -0.39 7.55
CA ARG A 252 17.73 -0.50 9.00
C ARG A 252 17.91 -1.95 9.43
N ILE A 253 17.09 -2.87 8.91
CA ILE A 253 17.28 -4.30 9.22
C ILE A 253 18.64 -4.78 8.69
N ALA A 254 19.05 -4.35 7.49
CA ALA A 254 20.36 -4.66 6.92
C ALA A 254 21.51 -4.21 7.83
N SER A 255 21.44 -3.02 8.43
CA SER A 255 22.47 -2.52 9.34
C SER A 255 22.49 -3.19 10.71
N LEU A 256 21.40 -3.88 11.08
CA LEU A 256 21.30 -4.63 12.34
C LEU A 256 21.60 -6.13 12.16
N ILE A 257 21.60 -6.63 10.92
CA ILE A 257 21.65 -8.07 10.64
C ILE A 257 23.01 -8.68 11.01
N ASP A 258 24.12 -7.94 10.91
CA ASP A 258 25.46 -8.47 11.20
C ASP A 258 25.65 -8.88 12.66
N LYS A 259 24.80 -8.37 13.56
CA LYS A 259 24.79 -8.69 14.99
C LYS A 259 23.94 -9.93 15.32
N ARG A 260 23.52 -10.68 14.30
CA ARG A 260 22.62 -11.84 14.42
C ARG A 260 23.30 -13.18 14.29
N ASP A 261 22.63 -14.18 14.84
CA ASP A 261 22.94 -15.60 14.65
C ASP A 261 23.13 -15.91 13.16
N ALA A 262 24.13 -16.74 12.86
CA ALA A 262 24.50 -17.07 11.49
C ALA A 262 23.32 -17.64 10.69
N ASP A 263 22.50 -18.48 11.31
CA ASP A 263 21.34 -19.12 10.68
C ASP A 263 20.27 -18.10 10.22
N PHE A 264 20.05 -17.04 11.00
CA PHE A 264 19.11 -15.98 10.63
C PHE A 264 19.61 -15.20 9.42
N ARG A 265 20.91 -14.85 9.41
CA ARG A 265 21.55 -14.16 8.29
C ARG A 265 21.47 -15.01 7.02
N GLU A 266 21.82 -16.28 7.14
CA GLU A 266 21.83 -17.21 6.01
C GLU A 266 20.41 -17.43 5.44
N ALA A 267 19.41 -17.58 6.31
CA ALA A 267 18.03 -17.69 5.89
C ALA A 267 17.55 -16.44 5.12
N LEU A 268 17.96 -15.21 5.51
CA LEU A 268 17.61 -13.98 4.79
C LEU A 268 18.31 -13.89 3.42
N LYS A 269 19.58 -14.28 3.32
CA LYS A 269 20.35 -14.23 2.05
C LYS A 269 19.73 -15.01 0.91
N HIS A 270 18.91 -16.02 1.21
CA HIS A 270 18.18 -16.82 0.23
C HIS A 270 16.78 -16.28 -0.10
N LYS A 271 16.37 -15.16 0.50
CA LYS A 271 15.04 -14.59 0.28
C LYS A 271 15.01 -13.60 -0.86
N LYS A 272 13.97 -13.76 -1.67
CA LYS A 272 13.45 -12.73 -2.56
C LYS A 272 12.15 -12.20 -1.96
N ILE A 273 12.11 -10.91 -1.66
CA ILE A 273 10.95 -10.26 -1.01
C ILE A 273 10.47 -9.12 -1.91
N PRO A 274 9.38 -9.30 -2.68
CA PRO A 274 8.88 -8.25 -3.54
C PRO A 274 8.17 -7.15 -2.74
N ILE A 275 8.21 -5.93 -3.28
CA ILE A 275 7.53 -4.75 -2.75
C ILE A 275 6.61 -4.20 -3.83
N PHE A 276 5.32 -4.16 -3.55
CA PHE A 276 4.32 -3.54 -4.41
C PHE A 276 4.05 -2.11 -3.91
N MET A 277 4.52 -1.11 -4.66
CA MET A 277 4.48 0.30 -4.25
C MET A 277 3.38 1.04 -5.01
N MET A 278 2.25 1.26 -4.35
CA MET A 278 1.15 2.09 -4.82
C MET A 278 1.46 3.57 -4.55
N SER A 279 1.21 4.44 -5.52
CA SER A 279 1.62 5.86 -5.46
C SER A 279 3.08 6.02 -4.99
N ASN A 280 4.03 5.45 -5.75
CA ASN A 280 5.42 5.43 -5.33
C ASN A 280 6.02 6.85 -5.21
N GLN A 281 6.57 7.17 -4.03
CA GLN A 281 7.15 8.49 -3.73
C GLN A 281 8.67 8.48 -3.54
N LEU A 282 9.34 7.35 -3.80
CA LEU A 282 10.77 7.19 -3.50
C LEU A 282 11.67 8.31 -4.06
N PRO A 283 11.56 8.72 -5.35
CA PRO A 283 12.39 9.80 -5.91
C PRO A 283 12.25 11.14 -5.16
N MET A 284 11.02 11.57 -4.90
CA MET A 284 10.76 12.81 -4.17
C MET A 284 11.26 12.73 -2.73
N LEU A 285 10.96 11.63 -2.04
CA LEU A 285 11.32 11.45 -0.62
C LEU A 285 12.81 11.16 -0.40
N GLN A 286 13.60 11.02 -1.46
CA GLN A 286 15.05 10.93 -1.39
C GLN A 286 15.74 12.30 -1.28
N LEU A 287 15.03 13.38 -1.62
CA LEU A 287 15.58 14.74 -1.57
C LEU A 287 16.02 15.10 -0.14
N GLY A 288 17.20 15.71 -0.01
CA GLY A 288 17.76 16.15 1.27
C GLY A 288 18.33 15.04 2.16
N ARG A 289 18.43 13.80 1.67
CA ARG A 289 18.91 12.65 2.46
C ARG A 289 20.30 12.17 2.06
N LYS A 290 21.00 11.56 3.02
CA LYS A 290 22.26 10.85 2.79
C LYS A 290 22.03 9.62 1.90
N LEU A 291 23.08 9.24 1.17
CA LEU A 291 23.13 7.96 0.47
C LEU A 291 23.17 6.80 1.48
N PRO A 292 22.69 5.61 1.11
CA PRO A 292 22.85 4.43 1.95
C PRO A 292 24.33 4.06 2.11
N GLU A 293 24.61 3.28 3.16
CA GLU A 293 25.95 2.82 3.52
C GLU A 293 26.64 2.09 2.37
N VAL A 294 25.90 1.20 1.68
CA VAL A 294 26.39 0.47 0.51
C VAL A 294 25.59 0.91 -0.71
N SER A 295 26.09 1.90 -1.46
CA SER A 295 25.49 2.36 -2.72
C SER A 295 26.36 2.01 -3.92
N ASN A 296 25.74 1.88 -5.09
CA ASN A 296 26.37 1.66 -6.39
C ASN A 296 27.30 0.42 -6.46
N GLN A 297 26.95 -0.64 -5.71
CA GLN A 297 27.75 -1.87 -5.58
C GLN A 297 26.94 -3.13 -5.92
N LYS A 298 25.86 -2.99 -6.69
CA LYS A 298 24.97 -4.10 -7.06
C LYS A 298 25.72 -5.26 -7.71
N GLN A 299 26.71 -5.00 -8.58
CA GLN A 299 27.50 -6.07 -9.20
C GLN A 299 28.31 -6.88 -8.17
N SER A 300 28.80 -6.24 -7.11
CA SER A 300 29.60 -6.89 -6.07
C SER A 300 28.75 -7.72 -5.10
N TYR A 301 27.54 -7.26 -4.76
CA TYR A 301 26.67 -7.92 -3.78
C TYR A 301 25.64 -8.88 -4.39
N CYS A 302 25.23 -8.68 -5.64
CA CYS A 302 24.03 -9.33 -6.19
C CYS A 302 24.30 -10.28 -7.36
N ARG A 303 25.56 -10.42 -7.77
CA ARG A 303 26.00 -11.45 -8.73
C ARG A 303 26.71 -12.56 -7.98
N ALA A 304 26.51 -13.81 -8.41
CA ALA A 304 27.06 -14.98 -7.73
C ALA A 304 28.60 -14.97 -7.70
N GLU A 305 29.21 -14.38 -8.73
CA GLU A 305 30.64 -14.15 -8.89
C GLU A 305 31.17 -12.86 -8.23
N GLY A 306 30.30 -12.08 -7.58
CA GLY A 306 30.66 -10.82 -6.95
C GLY A 306 31.44 -11.01 -5.65
N GLU A 307 32.43 -10.16 -5.40
CA GLU A 307 33.32 -10.24 -4.22
C GLU A 307 32.57 -10.17 -2.88
N ASN A 308 31.45 -9.44 -2.83
CA ASN A 308 30.63 -9.27 -1.63
C ASN A 308 29.31 -10.05 -1.70
N TYR A 309 29.21 -11.05 -2.59
CA TYR A 309 27.97 -11.82 -2.75
C TYR A 309 27.48 -12.38 -1.42
N GLU A 310 28.39 -12.91 -0.59
CA GLU A 310 28.08 -13.47 0.72
C GLU A 310 27.73 -12.43 1.80
N ASN A 311 27.89 -11.14 1.52
CA ASN A 311 27.57 -10.04 2.43
C ASN A 311 26.22 -9.36 2.08
N ARG A 312 25.47 -9.89 1.10
CA ARG A 312 24.12 -9.41 0.78
C ARG A 312 23.15 -9.69 1.94
N MET A 313 22.10 -8.89 2.04
CA MET A 313 20.99 -9.15 2.98
C MET A 313 19.97 -10.10 2.35
N LEU A 314 19.65 -9.91 1.07
CA LEU A 314 18.60 -10.63 0.37
C LEU A 314 19.13 -11.14 -0.97
N ALA A 315 18.58 -12.24 -1.48
CA ALA A 315 18.81 -12.70 -2.85
C ALA A 315 18.17 -11.75 -3.89
N GLY A 316 17.19 -10.94 -3.48
CA GLY A 316 16.59 -9.93 -4.33
C GLY A 316 15.42 -9.20 -3.68
N THR A 317 15.20 -7.95 -4.10
CA THR A 317 14.04 -7.14 -3.68
C THR A 317 13.37 -6.56 -4.92
N PRO A 318 12.51 -7.32 -5.62
CA PRO A 318 11.78 -6.79 -6.77
C PRO A 318 10.81 -5.70 -6.32
N ILE A 319 10.99 -4.48 -6.82
CA ILE A 319 10.06 -3.37 -6.63
C ILE A 319 9.14 -3.30 -7.83
N ILE A 320 7.85 -3.45 -7.59
CA ILE A 320 6.78 -3.23 -8.56
C ILE A 320 6.18 -1.86 -8.23
N ALA A 321 6.58 -0.84 -8.97
CA ALA A 321 6.20 0.55 -8.71
C ALA A 321 5.02 0.96 -9.59
N PHE A 322 3.87 1.21 -8.96
CA PHE A 322 2.68 1.75 -9.61
C PHE A 322 2.70 3.28 -9.53
N SER A 323 2.46 3.93 -10.66
CA SER A 323 2.38 5.39 -10.76
C SER A 323 1.30 5.78 -11.76
N ASP A 324 0.38 6.64 -11.36
CA ASP A 324 -0.57 7.28 -12.26
C ASP A 324 0.09 8.56 -12.79
N PRO A 325 0.24 8.74 -14.12
CA PRO A 325 0.74 9.99 -14.68
C PRO A 325 -0.02 11.25 -14.24
N ASN A 326 -1.25 11.12 -13.74
CA ASN A 326 -2.05 12.22 -13.20
C ASN A 326 -1.93 12.38 -11.68
N ASP A 327 -1.26 11.46 -10.99
CA ASP A 327 -0.89 11.60 -9.58
C ASP A 327 0.38 12.44 -9.48
N LEU A 328 0.20 13.69 -9.04
CA LEU A 328 1.28 14.68 -8.90
C LEU A 328 2.39 14.26 -7.95
N LEU A 329 2.16 13.24 -7.11
CA LEU A 329 3.09 12.78 -6.10
C LEU A 329 3.61 11.38 -6.39
N SER A 330 3.17 10.69 -7.45
CA SER A 330 3.77 9.41 -7.83
C SER A 330 4.89 9.59 -8.86
N TYR A 331 5.89 8.72 -8.77
CA TYR A 331 7.06 8.76 -9.63
C TYR A 331 7.48 7.34 -10.04
N ALA A 332 7.73 7.15 -11.33
CA ALA A 332 8.49 6.00 -11.79
C ALA A 332 9.92 6.01 -11.18
N ILE A 333 10.53 4.84 -11.04
CA ILE A 333 11.89 4.68 -10.51
C ILE A 333 12.86 4.38 -11.66
N PRO A 334 13.74 5.33 -12.03
CA PRO A 334 14.79 5.08 -13.03
C PRO A 334 15.83 4.07 -12.52
N SER A 335 16.48 3.33 -13.43
CA SER A 335 17.54 2.38 -13.08
C SER A 335 18.68 3.03 -12.27
N GLY A 336 19.16 4.19 -12.71
CA GLY A 336 20.20 4.94 -11.99
C GLY A 336 19.78 5.42 -10.59
N PHE A 337 18.48 5.51 -10.32
CA PHE A 337 18.00 5.81 -8.96
C PHE A 337 18.24 4.61 -8.03
N VAL A 338 17.96 3.39 -8.51
CA VAL A 338 18.16 2.15 -7.75
C VAL A 338 19.62 2.02 -7.32
N ASP A 339 20.54 2.13 -8.27
CA ASP A 339 21.96 1.92 -8.00
C ASP A 339 22.52 2.97 -7.03
N LYS A 340 22.08 4.23 -7.16
CA LYS A 340 22.62 5.34 -6.36
C LYS A 340 22.01 5.47 -4.98
N TYR A 341 20.69 5.28 -4.85
CA TYR A 341 19.94 5.68 -3.66
C TYR A 341 19.38 4.51 -2.84
N LEU A 342 19.44 3.28 -3.34
CA LEU A 342 19.03 2.08 -2.62
C LEU A 342 20.26 1.27 -2.17
N ASP A 343 20.15 0.62 -1.01
CA ASP A 343 21.27 -0.15 -0.46
C ASP A 343 21.50 -1.41 -1.29
N SER A 344 22.72 -1.59 -1.78
CA SER A 344 23.08 -2.68 -2.68
C SER A 344 22.94 -4.06 -2.03
N ARG A 345 22.95 -4.16 -0.69
CA ARG A 345 22.69 -5.42 0.03
C ARG A 345 21.26 -5.95 -0.18
N LEU A 346 20.32 -5.10 -0.60
CA LEU A 346 18.93 -5.50 -0.87
C LEU A 346 18.74 -6.15 -2.24
N CYS A 347 19.71 -6.01 -3.15
CA CYS A 347 19.62 -6.56 -4.50
C CYS A 347 18.33 -6.21 -5.23
N THR A 348 18.04 -4.91 -5.27
CA THR A 348 16.82 -4.36 -5.84
C THR A 348 16.84 -4.39 -7.37
N ASP A 349 15.71 -4.77 -7.95
CA ASP A 349 15.33 -4.57 -9.34
C ASP A 349 13.96 -3.91 -9.41
N VAL A 350 13.64 -3.22 -10.51
CA VAL A 350 12.42 -2.42 -10.62
C VAL A 350 11.64 -2.82 -11.87
N THR A 351 10.32 -2.95 -11.69
CA THR A 351 9.32 -2.92 -12.76
C THR A 351 8.43 -1.70 -12.54
N ASN A 352 8.41 -0.78 -13.50
CA ASN A 352 7.56 0.41 -13.47
C ASN A 352 6.23 0.11 -14.16
N ILE A 353 5.13 0.55 -13.53
CA ILE A 353 3.77 0.36 -14.03
C ILE A 353 3.11 1.74 -14.05
N ASN A 354 2.96 2.31 -15.25
CA ASN A 354 2.18 3.53 -15.44
C ASN A 354 0.71 3.15 -15.64
N ILE A 355 -0.15 3.54 -14.71
CA ILE A 355 -1.55 3.10 -14.70
C ILE A 355 -2.46 4.24 -14.29
N ASN A 356 -3.48 4.55 -15.10
CA ASN A 356 -4.49 5.52 -14.71
C ASN A 356 -5.48 4.86 -13.77
N VAL A 357 -5.42 5.16 -12.48
CA VAL A 357 -6.38 4.67 -11.49
C VAL A 357 -7.59 5.60 -11.42
N ALA A 358 -7.36 6.91 -11.64
CA ALA A 358 -8.42 7.89 -11.83
C ALA A 358 -9.03 7.83 -13.24
N LYS A 359 -10.33 8.17 -13.32
CA LYS A 359 -10.99 8.39 -14.60
C LYS A 359 -10.53 9.71 -15.20
N ILE A 360 -10.26 9.70 -16.51
CA ILE A 360 -9.98 10.89 -17.29
C ILE A 360 -11.29 11.38 -17.90
N ILE A 361 -11.68 12.61 -17.60
CA ILE A 361 -12.88 13.26 -18.12
C ILE A 361 -12.51 14.37 -19.09
N ASN A 362 -13.28 14.50 -20.17
CA ASN A 362 -13.13 15.62 -21.11
C ASN A 362 -13.81 16.85 -20.50
N ALA A 363 -13.02 17.80 -20.00
CA ALA A 363 -13.51 19.09 -19.58
C ALA A 363 -13.70 19.97 -20.82
N PHE A 364 -14.97 20.26 -21.16
CA PHE A 364 -15.31 21.13 -22.28
C PHE A 364 -14.47 22.42 -22.26
N ASN A 365 -13.76 22.70 -23.36
CA ASN A 365 -12.81 23.81 -23.57
C ASN A 365 -11.51 23.82 -22.74
N PHE A 366 -11.30 22.88 -21.81
CA PHE A 366 -10.08 22.82 -20.97
C PHE A 366 -9.22 21.57 -21.20
N GLY A 367 -9.65 20.66 -22.09
CA GLY A 367 -8.92 19.44 -22.42
C GLY A 367 -9.28 18.24 -21.53
N LYS A 368 -8.39 17.24 -21.47
CA LYS A 368 -8.56 16.05 -20.62
C LYS A 368 -8.09 16.36 -19.20
N VAL A 369 -8.93 16.08 -18.21
CA VAL A 369 -8.64 16.31 -16.79
C VAL A 369 -8.86 15.02 -16.02
N ALA A 370 -7.99 14.74 -15.04
CA ALA A 370 -8.21 13.72 -14.03
C ALA A 370 -8.14 14.39 -12.65
N ASN A 371 -8.91 13.88 -11.70
CA ASN A 371 -8.82 14.35 -10.31
C ASN A 371 -7.49 13.85 -9.72
N PRO A 372 -6.55 14.74 -9.34
CA PRO A 372 -5.25 14.34 -8.82
C PRO A 372 -5.35 13.61 -7.48
N LEU A 373 -6.39 13.88 -6.68
CA LEU A 373 -6.62 13.15 -5.43
C LEU A 373 -7.02 11.70 -5.72
N ASP A 374 -7.98 11.49 -6.63
CA ASP A 374 -8.40 10.13 -7.04
C ASP A 374 -7.23 9.37 -7.68
N ALA A 375 -6.37 10.06 -8.43
CA ALA A 375 -5.16 9.49 -9.02
C ALA A 375 -4.14 9.08 -7.94
N HIS A 376 -4.10 9.79 -6.82
CA HIS A 376 -3.20 9.52 -5.71
C HIS A 376 -3.65 8.35 -4.82
N ILE A 377 -4.96 8.22 -4.56
CA ILE A 377 -5.47 7.24 -3.59
C ILE A 377 -6.14 6.02 -4.23
N GLY A 378 -6.47 6.07 -5.52
CA GLY A 378 -7.32 5.05 -6.16
C GLY A 378 -6.65 3.68 -6.45
N TYR A 379 -5.36 3.52 -6.17
CA TYR A 379 -4.60 2.30 -6.52
C TYR A 379 -5.09 1.05 -5.80
N ASP A 380 -5.44 1.20 -4.51
CA ASP A 380 -5.90 0.11 -3.65
C ASP A 380 -7.28 -0.43 -4.07
N ASN A 381 -7.94 0.31 -4.95
CA ASN A 381 -9.26 0.05 -5.47
C ASN A 381 -9.30 -0.36 -6.94
N ASP A 382 -8.21 -0.15 -7.68
CA ASP A 382 -8.13 -0.51 -9.09
C ASP A 382 -7.90 -2.03 -9.25
N ASP A 383 -8.84 -2.69 -9.91
CA ASP A 383 -8.77 -4.13 -10.10
C ASP A 383 -7.55 -4.61 -10.89
N ARG A 384 -6.96 -3.78 -11.76
CA ARG A 384 -5.75 -4.17 -12.51
C ARG A 384 -4.54 -4.14 -11.59
N VAL A 385 -4.44 -3.14 -10.70
CA VAL A 385 -3.39 -3.09 -9.65
C VAL A 385 -3.49 -4.33 -8.78
N ILE A 386 -4.69 -4.64 -8.28
CA ILE A 386 -4.94 -5.82 -7.44
C ILE A 386 -4.57 -7.12 -8.19
N ALA A 387 -4.96 -7.23 -9.47
CA ALA A 387 -4.64 -8.39 -10.30
C ALA A 387 -3.12 -8.55 -10.56
N LEU A 388 -2.40 -7.45 -10.75
CA LEU A 388 -0.95 -7.45 -10.89
C LEU A 388 -0.28 -7.88 -9.58
N ILE A 389 -0.72 -7.37 -8.42
CA ILE A 389 -0.22 -7.82 -7.12
C ILE A 389 -0.50 -9.32 -6.91
N ALA A 390 -1.74 -9.76 -7.22
CA ALA A 390 -2.16 -11.13 -7.01
C ALA A 390 -1.43 -12.14 -7.90
N LYS A 391 -1.35 -11.88 -9.22
CA LYS A 391 -0.97 -12.89 -10.23
C LYS A 391 0.17 -12.46 -11.15
N GLY A 392 0.60 -11.20 -11.06
CA GLY A 392 1.70 -10.65 -11.83
C GLY A 392 1.50 -10.69 -13.34
N ILE A 393 2.60 -10.62 -14.08
CA ILE A 393 2.64 -10.55 -15.55
C ILE A 393 3.71 -11.49 -16.13
N GLY A 394 3.57 -11.85 -17.40
CA GLY A 394 4.53 -12.69 -18.12
C GLY A 394 4.51 -14.15 -17.69
N ASN A 395 3.38 -14.64 -17.17
CA ASN A 395 3.24 -16.02 -16.70
C ASN A 395 1.84 -16.59 -16.97
N ASN A 396 1.66 -17.91 -16.81
CA ASN A 396 0.40 -18.59 -17.10
C ASN A 396 -0.76 -18.28 -16.13
N ARG A 397 -0.49 -17.56 -15.03
CA ARG A 397 -1.50 -17.12 -14.06
C ARG A 397 -1.92 -15.68 -14.27
N THR A 398 -1.27 -14.92 -15.16
CA THR A 398 -1.61 -13.52 -15.43
C THR A 398 -3.11 -13.37 -15.67
N SER A 399 -3.74 -12.46 -14.92
CA SER A 399 -5.19 -12.28 -14.97
C SER A 399 -5.62 -11.78 -16.34
N LYS A 400 -6.74 -12.31 -16.85
CA LYS A 400 -7.32 -11.89 -18.14
C LYS A 400 -7.48 -10.37 -18.23
N LYS A 401 -7.91 -9.73 -17.14
CA LYS A 401 -8.05 -8.27 -17.05
C LYS A 401 -6.73 -7.53 -17.29
N VAL A 402 -5.60 -8.08 -16.82
CA VAL A 402 -4.27 -7.51 -17.08
C VAL A 402 -3.88 -7.75 -18.54
N SER A 403 -4.02 -8.97 -19.04
CA SER A 403 -3.66 -9.32 -20.43
C SER A 403 -4.44 -8.54 -21.48
N GLU A 404 -5.69 -8.16 -21.19
CA GLU A 404 -6.54 -7.41 -22.11
C GLU A 404 -6.40 -5.88 -21.97
N ARG A 405 -5.95 -5.38 -20.81
CA ARG A 405 -5.99 -3.94 -20.47
C ARG A 405 -4.63 -3.30 -20.29
N CYS A 406 -3.57 -4.09 -20.15
CA CYS A 406 -2.22 -3.61 -19.93
C CYS A 406 -1.31 -3.98 -21.09
N GLN A 407 -0.48 -3.02 -21.53
CA GLN A 407 0.59 -3.26 -22.47
C GLN A 407 1.89 -3.49 -21.71
N TRP A 408 2.62 -4.55 -22.02
CA TRP A 408 3.88 -4.89 -21.35
C TRP A 408 5.04 -4.88 -22.33
N VAL A 409 6.07 -4.13 -21.97
CA VAL A 409 7.37 -4.13 -22.61
C VAL A 409 8.34 -4.83 -21.67
N GLU A 410 8.75 -6.04 -22.05
CA GLU A 410 9.74 -6.82 -21.32
C GLU A 410 11.12 -6.17 -21.43
N THR A 411 11.82 -6.09 -20.30
CA THR A 411 13.22 -5.64 -20.24
C THR A 411 14.12 -6.81 -19.84
N ILE A 412 15.23 -6.99 -20.57
CA ILE A 412 16.28 -7.96 -20.27
C ILE A 412 17.54 -7.26 -19.75
N ASP A 413 18.38 -7.98 -18.98
CA ASP A 413 19.65 -7.46 -18.44
C ASP A 413 20.78 -7.45 -19.48
#